data_AF-A0A924GK28-F1
#
_entry.id   AF-A0A924GK28-F1
#
_cell.length_a   1.000
_cell.length_b   1.000
_cell.length_c   1.000
_cell.angle_alpha   90.00
_cell.angle_beta   90.00
_cell.angle_gamma   90.00
#
_symmetry.space_group_name_H-M   'P 1'
#
loop_
_entity.id
_entity.type
_entity.pdbx_description
1 polymer ?
#
loop_
_entity_poly.entity_id
_entity_poly.type
_entity_poly.pdbx_seq_one_letter_code
_entity_poly.pdbx_strand_id
1 'polypeptide(L)'
;GAPGSGPFTSAQLALIDEVQAYFGEVLTATFPNAEWVIYKGHKNDFRNGLTMLQIGKGRPFPVRDVVYKEALGVVLSGRDVAVDTLSRLVREESAARA
;
A
#
# COMPACT_ATOMS: atom_id res chain seq x y z
N GLY A 1 18.82 19.09 -5.43
CA GLY A 1 18.17 19.16 -4.10
C GLY A 1 18.95 18.29 -3.15
N ALA A 2 19.15 18.75 -1.91
CA ALA A 2 19.89 17.97 -0.91
C ALA A 2 19.15 16.68 -0.55
N PRO A 3 19.85 15.55 -0.31
CA PRO A 3 19.22 14.36 0.23
C PRO A 3 18.64 14.70 1.61
N GLY A 4 17.32 14.64 1.74
CA GLY A 4 16.58 15.10 2.93
C GLY A 4 15.54 16.19 2.67
N SER A 5 15.43 16.75 1.46
CA SER A 5 14.39 17.74 1.13
C SER A 5 13.06 17.14 0.66
N GLY A 6 12.75 15.91 1.06
CA GLY A 6 11.45 15.30 0.81
C GLY A 6 10.40 15.86 1.78
N PRO A 7 9.09 15.73 1.47
CA PRO A 7 8.02 16.23 2.33
C PRO A 7 7.92 15.53 3.70
N PHE A 8 8.71 14.48 3.91
CA PHE A 8 8.70 13.66 5.13
C PHE A 8 10.08 13.62 5.78
N THR A 9 10.09 13.68 7.11
CA THR A 9 11.24 13.34 7.94
C THR A 9 11.53 11.84 7.90
N SER A 10 12.74 11.43 8.25
CA SER A 10 13.12 10.01 8.33
C SER A 10 12.23 9.22 9.30
N ALA A 11 11.79 9.83 10.41
CA ALA A 11 10.88 9.18 11.36
C ALA A 11 9.48 8.95 10.76
N GLN A 12 8.98 9.90 9.96
CA GLN A 12 7.71 9.73 9.25
C GLN A 12 7.79 8.64 8.17
N LEU A 13 8.92 8.56 7.45
CA LEU A 13 9.14 7.48 6.49
C LEU A 13 9.17 6.11 7.16
N ALA A 14 9.87 5.98 8.29
CA ALA A 14 9.90 4.75 9.07
C ALA A 14 8.49 4.33 9.53
N LEU A 15 7.68 5.27 10.02
CA LEU A 15 6.30 4.99 10.41
C LEU A 15 5.44 4.55 9.21
N ILE A 16 5.61 5.15 8.04
CA ILE A 16 4.89 4.74 6.84
C ILE A 16 5.28 3.31 6.43
N ASP A 17 6.55 2.97 6.52
CA ASP A 17 7.04 1.62 6.21
C ASP A 17 6.51 0.58 7.22
N GLU A 18 6.41 0.93 8.51
CA GLU A 18 5.77 0.09 9.55
C GLU A 18 4.27 -0.12 9.26
N VAL A 19 3.54 0.94 8.92
CA VAL A 19 2.10 0.87 8.58
C VAL A 19 1.89 0.01 7.33
N GLN A 20 2.76 0.11 6.33
CA GLN A 20 2.73 -0.77 5.17
C GLN A 20 2.87 -2.25 5.56
N ALA A 21 3.85 -2.57 6.39
CA ALA A 21 4.09 -3.94 6.83
C ALA A 21 2.86 -4.50 7.57
N TYR A 22 2.35 -3.74 8.55
CA TYR A 22 1.15 -4.12 9.30
C TYR A 22 -0.08 -4.29 8.39
N PHE A 23 -0.29 -3.38 7.44
CA PHE A 23 -1.42 -3.48 6.53
C PHE A 23 -1.33 -4.73 5.64
N GLY A 24 -0.13 -5.06 5.16
CA GLY A 24 0.13 -6.31 4.47
C GLY A 24 -0.19 -7.54 5.31
N GLU A 25 0.22 -7.56 6.58
CA GLU A 25 -0.11 -8.63 7.52
C GLU A 25 -1.62 -8.80 7.71
N VAL A 26 -2.34 -7.71 7.96
CA VAL A 26 -3.81 -7.72 8.11
C VAL A 26 -4.48 -8.31 6.88
N LEU A 27 -4.04 -7.92 5.68
CA LEU A 27 -4.59 -8.46 4.43
C LEU A 27 -4.30 -9.96 4.30
N THR A 28 -3.08 -10.41 4.60
CA THR A 28 -2.75 -11.85 4.56
C THR A 28 -3.47 -12.68 5.62
N ALA A 29 -3.78 -12.10 6.78
CA ALA A 29 -4.58 -12.77 7.81
C ALA A 29 -6.08 -12.80 7.45
N THR A 30 -6.57 -11.76 6.77
CA THR A 30 -7.99 -11.64 6.39
C THR A 30 -8.32 -12.51 5.17
N PHE A 31 -7.38 -12.62 4.23
CA PHE A 31 -7.59 -13.30 2.96
C PHE A 31 -6.66 -14.52 2.85
N PRO A 32 -7.17 -15.75 3.02
CA PRO A 32 -6.36 -16.97 2.98
C PRO A 32 -5.64 -17.22 1.65
N ASN A 33 -6.08 -16.57 0.57
CA ASN A 33 -5.50 -16.64 -0.77
C ASN A 33 -4.67 -15.38 -1.12
N ALA A 34 -4.30 -14.56 -0.13
CA ALA A 34 -3.37 -13.47 -0.32
C ALA A 34 -1.93 -13.99 -0.29
N GLU A 35 -1.15 -13.60 -1.29
CA GLU A 35 0.25 -13.97 -1.42
C GLU A 35 1.09 -12.75 -1.85
N TRP A 36 2.32 -12.71 -1.33
CA TRP A 36 3.31 -11.75 -1.78
C TRP A 36 3.95 -12.26 -3.07
N VAL A 37 3.91 -11.46 -4.12
CA VAL A 37 4.46 -11.80 -5.44
C VAL A 37 5.46 -10.75 -5.90
N ILE A 38 6.49 -11.18 -6.62
CA ILE A 38 7.33 -10.27 -7.39
C ILE A 38 6.62 -10.00 -8.72
N TYR A 39 6.17 -8.77 -8.92
CA TYR A 39 5.46 -8.42 -10.14
C TYR A 39 6.39 -8.46 -11.35
N LYS A 40 6.04 -9.29 -12.32
CA LYS A 40 6.74 -9.45 -13.59
C LYS A 40 5.90 -8.83 -14.70
N GLY A 41 6.05 -7.52 -14.86
CA GLY A 41 5.37 -6.75 -15.89
C GLY A 41 6.20 -6.60 -17.16
N HIS A 42 5.77 -5.68 -18.02
CA HIS A 42 6.60 -5.25 -19.14
C HIS A 42 7.89 -4.59 -18.64
N LYS A 43 8.99 -4.65 -19.41
CA LYS A 43 10.31 -4.10 -19.03
C LYS A 43 10.28 -2.62 -18.63
N ASN A 44 9.34 -1.85 -19.19
CA ASN A 44 9.17 -0.41 -18.91
C ASN A 44 8.08 -0.11 -17.86
N ASP A 45 7.46 -1.12 -17.26
CA ASP A 45 6.54 -0.91 -16.15
C ASP A 45 7.35 -0.61 -14.89
N PHE A 46 7.14 0.55 -14.27
CA PHE A 46 7.86 0.96 -13.06
C PHE A 46 7.64 0.02 -11.88
N ARG A 47 6.59 -0.80 -11.92
CA ARG A 47 6.30 -1.82 -10.90
C ARG A 47 7.09 -3.10 -11.10
N ASN A 48 7.73 -3.28 -12.25
CA ASN A 48 8.45 -4.51 -12.57
C ASN A 48 9.57 -4.76 -11.55
N GLY A 49 9.55 -5.94 -10.92
CA GLY A 49 10.47 -6.29 -9.84
C GLY A 49 10.05 -5.85 -8.44
N LEU A 50 8.94 -5.12 -8.28
CA LEU A 50 8.41 -4.77 -6.96
C LEU A 50 7.71 -5.96 -6.32
N THR A 51 7.86 -6.08 -5.00
CA THR A 51 7.03 -6.96 -4.17
C THR A 51 5.63 -6.33 -4.05
N MET A 52 4.62 -7.07 -4.47
CA MET A 52 3.22 -6.64 -4.48
C MET A 52 2.36 -7.71 -3.80
N LEU A 53 1.21 -7.32 -3.27
CA LEU A 53 0.26 -8.26 -2.69
C LEU A 53 -0.76 -8.64 -3.76
N GLN A 54 -0.93 -9.94 -3.96
CA GLN A 54 -1.96 -10.49 -4.82
C GLN A 54 -2.96 -11.23 -3.95
N ILE A 55 -4.24 -10.90 -4.11
CA ILE A 55 -5.32 -11.59 -3.42
C ILE A 55 -6.05 -12.44 -4.46
N GLY A 56 -6.01 -13.76 -4.32
CA GLY A 56 -6.60 -14.72 -5.26
C GLY A 56 -6.21 -14.50 -6.71
N LYS A 57 -7.20 -14.45 -7.61
CA LYS A 57 -6.99 -14.17 -9.06
C LYS A 57 -6.98 -12.68 -9.41
N GLY A 58 -6.96 -11.79 -8.40
CA GLY A 58 -6.94 -10.35 -8.60
C GLY A 58 -5.60 -9.86 -9.13
N ARG A 59 -5.57 -8.62 -9.65
CA ARG A 59 -4.32 -7.98 -10.05
C ARG A 59 -3.47 -7.69 -8.80
N PRO A 60 -2.16 -8.01 -8.80
CA PRO A 60 -1.27 -7.59 -7.73
C PRO A 60 -1.28 -6.07 -7.56
N PHE A 61 -1.24 -5.59 -6.32
CA PHE A 61 -1.14 -4.17 -6.02
C PHE A 61 0.02 -3.86 -5.05
N PRO A 62 0.63 -2.67 -5.15
CA PRO A 62 1.71 -2.27 -4.27
C PRO A 62 1.11 -1.73 -2.97
N VAL A 63 1.16 -2.52 -1.90
CA VAL A 63 0.66 -2.13 -0.55
C VAL A 63 1.27 -0.81 -0.12
N ARG A 64 2.57 -0.62 -0.39
CA ARG A 64 3.28 0.64 -0.15
C ARG A 64 2.59 1.83 -0.78
N ASP A 65 2.29 1.76 -2.07
CA ASP A 65 1.77 2.92 -2.80
C ASP A 65 0.35 3.28 -2.34
N VAL A 66 -0.43 2.30 -1.84
CA VAL A 66 -1.72 2.56 -1.19
C VAL A 66 -1.52 3.39 0.07
N VAL A 67 -0.65 2.93 0.99
CA VAL A 67 -0.38 3.64 2.25
C VAL A 67 0.26 5.01 2.00
N TYR A 68 1.26 5.07 1.11
CA TYR A 68 1.91 6.32 0.73
C TYR A 68 0.95 7.29 0.06
N LYS A 69 0.02 6.84 -0.80
CA LYS A 69 -0.97 7.73 -1.43
C LYS A 69 -1.92 8.32 -0.40
N GLU A 70 -2.38 7.53 0.57
CA GLU A 70 -3.22 8.04 1.65
C GLU A 70 -2.44 9.02 2.54
N ALA A 71 -1.20 8.69 2.91
CA ALA A 71 -0.33 9.57 3.70
C ALA A 71 0.05 10.87 2.95
N LEU A 72 0.36 10.77 1.65
CA LEU A 72 0.63 11.92 0.77
C LEU A 72 -0.62 12.74 0.50
N GLY A 73 -1.80 12.12 0.48
CA GLY A 73 -3.08 12.82 0.37
C GLY A 73 -3.20 13.90 1.44
N VAL A 74 -2.80 13.60 2.67
CA VAL A 74 -2.78 14.60 3.76
C VAL A 74 -1.83 15.74 3.48
N VAL A 75 -0.59 15.41 3.11
CA VAL A 75 0.47 16.41 2.99
C VAL A 75 0.29 17.30 1.75
N LEU A 76 -0.17 16.73 0.64
CA LEU A 76 -0.32 17.45 -0.63
C LEU A 76 -1.67 18.14 -0.78
N SER A 77 -2.73 17.64 -0.16
CA SER A 77 -4.08 18.22 -0.28
C SER A 77 -4.60 18.92 0.98
N GLY A 78 -3.88 18.82 2.11
CA GLY A 78 -4.31 19.38 3.39
C GLY A 78 -5.61 18.78 3.93
N ARG A 79 -6.04 17.63 3.41
CA ARG A 79 -7.26 16.93 3.82
C ARG A 79 -6.91 15.83 4.81
N ASP A 80 -7.72 15.70 5.86
CA ASP A 80 -7.58 14.58 6.80
C ASP A 80 -7.73 13.24 6.08
N VAL A 81 -6.87 12.26 6.42
CA VAL A 81 -7.15 10.86 6.06
C VAL A 81 -8.38 10.44 6.84
N ALA A 82 -9.44 10.06 6.13
CA ALA A 82 -10.56 9.41 6.77
C ALA A 82 -10.05 8.14 7.45
N VAL A 83 -10.17 8.07 8.79
CA VAL A 83 -9.63 6.99 9.65
C VAL A 83 -10.05 5.60 9.15
N ASP A 84 -11.17 5.53 8.44
CA ASP A 84 -11.76 4.32 7.92
C ASP A 84 -11.32 3.95 6.50
N THR A 85 -10.48 4.71 5.80
CA THR A 85 -10.11 4.42 4.40
C THR A 85 -9.47 3.04 4.22
N LEU A 86 -8.48 2.69 5.05
CA LEU A 86 -7.85 1.36 4.99
C LEU A 86 -8.84 0.27 5.39
N SER A 87 -9.65 0.51 6.42
CA SER A 87 -10.71 -0.42 6.85
C SER A 87 -11.78 -0.61 5.76
N ARG A 88 -12.09 0.44 5.00
CA ARG A 88 -13.02 0.40 3.87
C ARG A 88 -12.44 -0.41 2.73
N LEU A 89 -11.15 -0.24 2.41
CA LEU A 89 -10.49 -1.06 1.39
C LEU A 89 -10.50 -2.55 1.76
N VAL A 90 -10.24 -2.89 3.02
CA VAL A 90 -10.39 -4.27 3.51
C VAL A 90 -11.84 -4.76 3.30
N ARG A 91 -12.84 -3.98 3.72
CA ARG A 91 -14.27 -4.35 3.56
C ARG A 91 -14.68 -4.51 2.09
N GLU A 92 -14.24 -3.63 1.20
CA GLU A 92 -14.56 -3.67 -0.22
C GLU A 92 -13.94 -4.92 -0.88
N GLU A 93 -12.67 -5.21 -0.60
CA GLU A 93 -12.01 -6.45 -1.09
C GLU A 93 -12.63 -7.71 -0.49
N SER A 94 -13.06 -7.67 0.78
CA SER A 94 -13.80 -8.78 1.42
C SER A 94 -15.15 -9.00 0.75
N ALA A 95 -15.92 -7.95 0.52
CA ALA A 95 -17.24 -8.03 -0.10
C ALA A 95 -17.17 -8.48 -1.56
N ALA A 96 -16.14 -8.06 -2.32
CA ALA A 96 -15.94 -8.49 -3.70
C ALA A 96 -15.61 -9.99 -3.85
N ARG A 97 -15.34 -10.69 -2.74
CA ARG A 97 -14.80 -12.05 -2.71
C ARG A 97 -15.60 -13.03 -1.84
N ALA A 98 -16.65 -12.56 -1.17
CA ALA A 98 -17.66 -13.37 -0.48
C ALA A 98 -18.69 -13.93 -1.49
#